data_AF-A0A935E9E7-F1
#
_entry.id   AF-A0A935E9E7-F1
#
_cell.length_a   1.000
_cell.length_b   1.000
_cell.length_c   1.000
_cell.angle_alpha   90.00
_cell.angle_beta   90.00
_cell.angle_gamma   90.00
#
_symmetry.space_group_name_H-M   'P 1'
#
loop_
_entity.id
_entity.type
_entity.pdbx_description
1 polymer ?
#
loop_
_entity_poly.entity_id
_entity_poly.type
_entity_poly.pdbx_seq_one_letter_code
_entity_poly.pdbx_strand_id
1 'polypeptide(L)' 'MQEFLYILIVIFGFFGLAFLLLNLRQLFTGQEFRGTCASNNPMLKNQLGECTVCGKKPQEDCKMPEAKAN' A
#
# COMPACT_ATOMS: atom_id res chain seq x y z
N MET A 1 -4.36 -2.13 -38.23
CA MET A 1 -2.99 -2.47 -37.79
C MET A 1 -2.39 -1.37 -36.92
N GLN A 2 -2.34 -0.12 -37.39
CA GLN A 2 -1.77 1.01 -36.62
C GLN A 2 -2.56 1.36 -35.35
N GLU A 3 -3.90 1.42 -35.43
CA GLU A 3 -4.76 1.68 -34.27
C GLU A 3 -4.54 0.70 -33.11
N PHE A 4 -4.33 -0.57 -33.43
CA PHE A 4 -4.08 -1.61 -32.44
C PHE A 4 -2.76 -1.39 -31.69
N LEU A 5 -1.69 -1.04 -32.41
CA LEU A 5 -0.39 -0.75 -31.81
C LEU A 5 -0.44 0.53 -30.95
N TYR A 6 -1.19 1.54 -31.40
CA TYR A 6 -1.37 2.78 -30.65
C TYR A 6 -2.06 2.51 -29.30
N ILE A 7 -3.16 1.77 -29.30
CA ILE A 7 -3.88 1.40 -28.07
C ILE A 7 -2.99 0.58 -27.14
N LEU A 8 -2.22 -0.38 -27.66
CA LEU A 8 -1.29 -1.15 -26.84
C LEU A 8 -0.25 -0.27 -26.15
N ILE A 9 0.36 0.68 -26.87
CA ILE A 9 1.35 1.60 -26.30
C ILE A 9 0.73 2.44 -25.18
N VAL A 10 -0.49 2.95 -25.39
CA VAL A 10 -1.20 3.73 -24.37
C VAL A 10 -1.45 2.87 -23.12
N ILE A 11 -1.93 1.64 -23.28
CA ILE A 11 -2.20 0.73 -22.17
C ILE A 11 -0.90 0.47 -21.39
N PHE A 12 0.15 0.00 -22.06
CA PHE A 12 1.42 -0.31 -21.39
C PHE A 12 2.07 0.93 -20.78
N GLY A 13 1.98 2.08 -21.44
CA GLY A 13 2.46 3.36 -20.90
C GLY A 13 1.72 3.73 -19.61
N PHE A 14 0.41 3.57 -19.58
CA PHE A 14 -0.41 3.88 -18.40
C PHE A 14 -0.13 2.92 -17.25
N PHE A 15 -0.02 1.62 -17.52
CA PHE A 15 0.39 0.62 -16.51
C PHE A 15 1.79 0.91 -15.99
N GLY A 16 2.77 1.17 -16.86
CA GLY A 16 4.14 1.51 -16.47
C GLY A 16 4.18 2.75 -15.57
N LEU A 17 3.43 3.79 -15.92
CA LEU A 17 3.29 4.99 -15.09
C LEU A 17 2.66 4.67 -13.72
N ALA A 18 1.61 3.87 -13.67
CA ALA A 18 0.97 3.46 -12.43
C ALA A 18 1.95 2.72 -11.51
N PHE A 19 2.72 1.77 -12.03
CA PHE A 19 3.74 1.05 -11.25
C PHE A 19 4.83 1.97 -10.71
N LEU A 20 5.29 2.94 -11.52
CA LEU A 20 6.28 3.93 -11.10
C LEU A 20 5.73 4.79 -9.96
N LEU A 21 4.49 5.29 -10.09
CA LEU A 21 3.85 6.13 -9.08
C LEU A 21 3.57 5.38 -7.77
N LEU A 22 3.16 4.10 -7.84
CA LEU A 22 2.96 3.28 -6.64
C LEU A 22 4.26 3.03 -5.85
N ASN A 23 5.41 3.04 -6.53
CA ASN A 23 6.72 2.79 -5.94
C ASN A 23 7.58 4.05 -5.78
N LEU A 24 6.99 5.25 -5.89
CA LEU A 24 7.72 6.52 -5.87
C LEU A 24 8.62 6.65 -4.63
N ARG A 25 8.11 6.24 -3.47
CA ARG A 25 8.87 6.30 -2.21
C ARG A 25 10.10 5.40 -2.25
N GLN A 26 9.98 4.17 -2.76
CA GLN A 26 11.13 3.28 -2.92
C GLN A 26 12.13 3.85 -3.93
N LEU A 27 11.65 4.35 -5.07
CA LEU A 27 12.51 4.86 -6.14
C LEU A 27 13.32 6.11 -5.74
N PHE A 28 12.70 7.04 -5.00
CA PHE A 28 13.33 8.31 -4.65
C PHE A 28 14.02 8.31 -3.29
N THR A 29 13.57 7.49 -2.33
CA THR A 29 14.12 7.48 -0.96
C THR A 29 14.81 6.17 -0.57
N GLY A 30 14.67 5.12 -1.38
CA GLY A 30 15.18 3.78 -1.05
C GLY A 30 14.50 3.13 0.16
N GLN A 31 13.40 3.72 0.66
CA GLN A 31 12.71 3.23 1.84
C GLN A 31 11.51 2.37 1.48
N GLU A 32 11.39 1.25 2.18
CA GLU A 32 10.29 0.29 2.05
C GLU A 32 8.91 0.94 2.20
N PHE A 33 7.95 0.37 1.47
CA PHE A 33 6.55 0.76 1.52
C PHE A 33 6.00 0.57 2.95
N ARG A 34 5.39 1.63 3.51
CA ARG A 34 4.91 1.66 4.90
C ARG A 34 3.54 0.98 5.11
N GLY A 35 3.04 0.27 4.10
CA GLY A 35 1.68 -0.27 4.11
C GLY A 35 0.63 0.80 3.82
N THR A 36 -0.60 0.34 3.55
CA THR A 36 -1.80 1.20 3.53
C THR A 36 -2.54 1.06 4.86
N CYS A 37 -3.55 1.88 5.15
CA CYS A 37 -4.39 1.68 6.33
C CYS A 37 -5.04 0.28 6.43
N ALA A 38 -5.11 -0.48 5.32
CA ALA A 38 -5.76 -1.79 5.26
C ALA A 38 -4.82 -2.97 5.55
N SER A 39 -3.54 -2.94 5.10
CA SER A 39 -2.51 -3.83 5.69
C SER A 39 -2.57 -3.66 7.19
N ASN A 40 -2.75 -2.41 7.53
CA ASN A 40 -2.99 -1.91 8.83
C ASN A 40 -4.43 -2.20 9.46
N ASN A 41 -4.99 -3.42 9.45
CA ASN A 41 -6.26 -3.76 10.18
C ASN A 41 -6.08 -4.94 11.19
N PRO A 42 -6.54 -4.92 12.47
CA PRO A 42 -6.12 -5.90 13.49
C PRO A 42 -6.78 -7.26 13.25
N MET A 43 -7.96 -7.24 12.63
CA MET A 43 -8.67 -8.44 12.17
C MET A 43 -7.97 -9.09 10.98
N LEU A 44 -7.32 -8.29 10.13
CA LEU A 44 -6.58 -8.77 8.95
C LEU A 44 -5.09 -8.99 9.23
N LYS A 45 -4.55 -8.40 10.29
CA LYS A 45 -3.12 -8.47 10.68
C LYS A 45 -2.66 -9.90 10.94
N ASN A 46 -3.53 -10.74 11.49
CA ASN A 46 -3.22 -12.14 11.77
C ASN A 46 -3.48 -13.07 10.56
N GLN A 47 -4.11 -12.57 9.49
CA GLN A 47 -4.34 -13.31 8.25
C GLN A 47 -3.48 -12.80 7.07
N LEU A 48 -3.00 -11.55 7.12
CA LEU A 48 -2.29 -10.83 6.05
C LEU A 48 -1.10 -9.95 6.54
N GLY A 49 -0.90 -9.74 7.86
CA GLY A 49 0.18 -8.91 8.45
C GLY A 49 -0.21 -7.47 8.89
N GLU A 50 0.57 -6.90 9.84
CA GLU A 50 0.44 -5.66 10.70
C GLU A 50 -0.52 -4.50 10.38
N CYS A 51 -1.21 -4.02 11.45
CA CYS A 51 -2.41 -3.16 11.58
C CYS A 51 -2.15 -1.63 11.93
N THR A 52 -2.95 -0.60 11.56
CA THR A 52 -3.10 0.83 11.99
C THR A 52 -4.54 1.38 11.85
N VAL A 53 -5.54 0.81 12.53
CA VAL A 53 -6.68 1.65 13.03
C VAL A 53 -6.16 2.68 14.08
N CYS A 54 -4.89 2.54 14.47
CA CYS A 54 -4.19 3.21 15.55
C CYS A 54 -3.65 4.59 15.17
N GLY A 55 -3.96 5.60 16.00
CA GLY A 55 -3.48 6.97 15.93
C GLY A 55 -2.01 7.09 16.31
N LYS A 56 -1.14 6.71 15.40
CA LYS A 56 0.23 6.34 15.73
C LYS A 56 1.28 7.21 15.07
N LYS A 57 2.32 7.57 15.82
CA LYS A 57 3.47 8.29 15.30
C LYS A 57 4.30 7.37 14.39
N PRO A 58 5.05 7.89 13.40
CA PRO A 58 5.69 7.12 12.33
C PRO A 58 6.68 5.99 12.72
N GLN A 59 6.95 5.76 14.01
CA GLN A 59 8.01 4.88 14.53
C GLN A 59 7.55 3.88 15.59
N GLU A 60 6.25 3.76 15.88
CA GLU A 60 5.78 2.84 16.91
C GLU A 60 5.06 1.61 16.28
N ASP A 61 4.80 0.54 17.07
CA ASP A 61 3.96 -0.66 16.69
C ASP A 61 2.50 -0.66 17.19
N CYS A 62 1.52 -0.95 16.31
CA CYS A 62 0.09 -0.73 16.57
C CYS A 62 -0.44 -1.52 17.77
N LYS A 63 -1.02 -0.80 18.73
CA LYS A 63 -1.57 -1.36 19.98
C LYS A 63 -3.07 -1.58 19.83
N MET A 64 -3.55 -2.79 20.15
CA MET A 64 -4.99 -3.06 20.27
C MET A 64 -5.52 -2.45 21.58
N PRO A 65 -6.70 -1.80 21.58
CA PRO A 65 -7.36 -1.41 22.82
C PRO A 65 -7.80 -2.65 23.59
N GLU A 66 -7.72 -2.61 24.92
CA GLU A 66 -8.22 -3.68 25.78
C GLU A 66 -9.73 -3.85 25.57
N ALA A 67 -10.15 -5.03 25.11
CA ALA A 67 -11.56 -5.36 25.00
C ALA A 67 -12.12 -5.47 26.43
N LYS A 68 -12.94 -4.50 26.85
CA LYS A 68 -13.77 -4.69 28.04
C LYS A 68 -14.77 -5.80 27.74
N ALA A 69 -14.54 -6.96 28.34
CA ALA A 69 -15.55 -8.00 28.46
C ALA A 69 -16.75 -7.39 29.22
N ASN A 70 -17.84 -7.16 28.50
CA ASN A 70 -19.17 -7.00 29.09
C ASN A 70 -20.00 -8.18 28.65
#